data_AF-A0AAN9QL98-F1
#
_entry.id   AF-A0AAN9QL98-F1
#
_cell.length_a   1.000
_cell.length_b   1.000
_cell.length_c   1.000
_cell.angle_alpha   90.00
_cell.angle_beta   90.00
_cell.angle_gamma   90.00
#
_symmetry.space_group_name_H-M   'P 1'
#
loop_
_entity.id
_entity.type
_entity.pdbx_description
1 polymer ?
#
loop_
_entity_poly.entity_id
_entity_poly.type
_entity_poly.pdbx_seq_one_letter_code
_entity_poly.pdbx_strand_id
1 'polypeptide(L)'
;MVNDWNIGVALGFSNRSKNTLKWAIENLADKGDTFYIIHIKPNGAHESRDQLWAKSDSPLIPLRDFKEPGVMKSYGVQIDVEILDLLNNAVRQKEVNVIAKLYCGDARQKLLHSIEDLKLDTLVMGSRGLNIIQSYQISSVGTRSPFDIARN
;
A
#
# COMPACT_ATOMS: atom_id res chain seq x y z
N MET A 1 13.87 13.23 -18.59
CA MET A 1 14.12 12.24 -17.54
C MET A 1 12.76 11.99 -16.91
N VAL A 2 12.16 10.84 -17.17
CA VAL A 2 10.94 10.44 -16.45
C VAL A 2 11.44 10.07 -15.06
N ASN A 3 11.03 10.83 -14.04
CA ASN A 3 11.32 10.43 -12.67
C ASN A 3 10.37 9.26 -12.37
N ASP A 4 10.92 8.09 -12.09
CA ASP A 4 10.14 6.95 -11.61
C ASP A 4 9.52 7.34 -10.26
N TRP A 5 8.19 7.32 -10.14
CA TRP A 5 7.50 7.71 -8.91
C TRP A 5 7.24 6.51 -8.01
N ASN A 6 7.41 6.74 -6.71
CA ASN A 6 7.08 5.80 -5.66
C ASN A 6 5.64 6.07 -5.18
N ILE A 7 4.70 5.27 -5.68
CA ILE A 7 3.27 5.42 -5.41
C ILE A 7 2.88 4.43 -4.30
N GLY A 8 2.55 4.94 -3.12
CA GLY A 8 2.01 4.13 -2.03
C GLY A 8 0.51 3.91 -2.18
N VAL A 9 0.03 2.69 -1.94
CA VAL A 9 -1.40 2.37 -1.86
C VAL A 9 -1.68 1.65 -0.54
N ALA A 10 -2.38 2.32 0.37
CA ALA A 10 -2.78 1.75 1.65
C ALA A 10 -4.04 0.88 1.52
N LEU A 11 -3.87 -0.44 1.62
CA LEU A 11 -4.95 -1.42 1.48
C LEU A 11 -5.32 -2.02 2.84
N GLY A 12 -6.49 -1.65 3.36
CA GLY A 12 -7.16 -2.41 4.42
C GLY A 12 -8.14 -3.42 3.83
N PHE A 13 -7.63 -4.56 3.32
CA PHE A 13 -8.32 -5.63 2.56
C PHE A 13 -9.83 -5.76 2.84
N SER A 14 -10.62 -4.91 2.19
CA SER A 14 -12.07 -4.86 2.26
C SER A 14 -12.58 -4.56 0.86
N ASN A 15 -13.87 -4.80 0.60
CA ASN A 15 -14.42 -4.59 -0.74
C ASN A 15 -14.21 -3.15 -1.28
N ARG A 16 -14.08 -2.16 -0.39
CA ARG A 16 -13.80 -0.75 -0.76
C ARG A 16 -12.34 -0.49 -1.14
N SER A 17 -11.41 -1.34 -0.70
CA SER A 17 -9.98 -1.21 -1.01
C SER A 17 -9.66 -1.47 -2.48
N LYS A 18 -10.51 -2.25 -3.16
CA LYS A 18 -10.39 -2.58 -4.59
C LYS A 18 -10.52 -1.35 -5.48
N ASN A 19 -11.53 -0.52 -5.21
CA ASN A 19 -11.79 0.69 -5.99
C ASN A 19 -10.63 1.69 -5.85
N THR A 20 -10.07 1.81 -4.65
CA THR A 20 -8.89 2.64 -4.40
C THR A 20 -7.69 2.17 -5.22
N LEU A 21 -7.41 0.87 -5.22
CA LEU A 21 -6.31 0.31 -6.00
C LEU A 21 -6.53 0.51 -7.50
N LYS A 22 -7.74 0.22 -7.99
CA LYS A 22 -8.10 0.40 -9.39
C LYS A 22 -7.93 1.86 -9.82
N TRP A 23 -8.42 2.81 -9.03
CA TRP A 23 -8.26 4.23 -9.30
C TRP A 23 -6.77 4.63 -9.34
N ALA A 24 -5.97 4.17 -8.38
CA ALA A 24 -4.53 4.46 -8.35
C ALA A 24 -3.82 3.94 -9.61
N ILE A 25 -4.12 2.70 -10.01
CA ILE A 25 -3.57 2.12 -11.23
C ILE A 25 -4.04 2.91 -12.45
N GLU A 26 -5.33 3.23 -12.58
CA GLU A 26 -5.85 3.89 -13.77
C GLU A 26 -5.29 5.32 -13.95
N ASN A 27 -5.14 6.07 -12.85
CA ASN A 27 -4.83 7.50 -12.89
C ASN A 27 -3.36 7.85 -12.63
N LEU A 28 -2.65 7.04 -11.84
CA LEU A 28 -1.27 7.36 -11.42
C LEU A 28 -0.22 6.45 -12.07
N ALA A 29 -0.57 5.24 -12.49
CA ALA A 29 0.43 4.34 -13.04
C ALA A 29 0.92 4.81 -14.41
N ASP A 30 2.22 5.08 -14.49
CA ASP A 30 2.99 5.28 -15.69
C ASP A 30 4.17 4.28 -15.76
N LYS A 31 4.75 4.13 -16.94
CA LYS A 31 5.84 3.18 -17.18
C LYS A 31 7.06 3.52 -16.33
N GLY A 32 7.55 2.53 -15.57
CA GLY A 32 8.71 2.68 -14.69
C GLY A 32 8.37 2.98 -13.23
N ASP A 33 7.13 3.38 -12.94
CA ASP A 33 6.71 3.68 -11.57
C ASP A 33 6.70 2.44 -10.67
N THR A 34 6.93 2.67 -9.37
CA THR A 34 6.87 1.62 -8.36
C THR A 34 5.67 1.81 -7.44
N PHE A 35 4.76 0.84 -7.48
CA PHE A 35 3.61 0.75 -6.59
C PHE A 35 3.96 -0.01 -5.33
N TYR A 36 3.93 0.69 -4.20
CA TYR A 36 4.08 0.12 -2.87
C TYR A 36 2.72 -0.19 -2.25
N ILE A 37 2.39 -1.47 -2.16
CA ILE A 37 1.18 -1.96 -1.51
C ILE A 37 1.43 -2.02 -0.01
N ILE A 38 0.85 -1.08 0.72
CA ILE A 38 1.05 -0.90 2.15
C ILE A 38 -0.12 -1.53 2.89
N HIS A 39 0.18 -2.53 3.71
CA HIS A 39 -0.80 -3.12 4.60
C HIS A 39 -0.37 -2.91 6.04
N ILE A 40 -1.33 -2.56 6.91
CA ILE A 40 -1.05 -2.37 8.33
C ILE A 40 -1.94 -3.28 9.14
N LYS A 41 -1.29 -4.13 9.93
CA LYS A 41 -1.92 -5.00 10.90
C LYS A 41 -1.97 -4.30 12.26
N PRO A 42 -3.15 -3.98 12.80
CA PRO A 42 -3.25 -3.36 14.12
C PRO A 42 -2.81 -4.34 15.22
N ASN A 43 -2.16 -3.82 16.27
CA ASN A 43 -1.80 -4.61 17.46
C ASN A 43 -3.07 -5.14 18.12
N GLY A 44 -3.30 -6.45 18.06
CA GLY A 44 -4.48 -7.09 18.63
C GLY A 44 -4.73 -8.55 18.23
N ALA A 45 -4.05 -9.07 17.20
CA ALA A 45 -4.14 -10.49 16.86
C ALA A 45 -3.11 -11.30 17.68
N HIS A 46 -3.64 -12.24 18.46
CA HIS A 46 -2.96 -12.98 19.51
C HIS A 46 -2.12 -14.14 18.97
N GLU A 47 -1.31 -13.93 17.91
CA GLU A 47 -0.48 -15.00 17.35
C GLU A 47 1.01 -14.78 17.64
N SER A 48 1.65 -15.82 18.17
CA SER A 48 3.09 -15.87 18.51
C SER A 48 4.02 -15.55 17.32
N ARG A 49 3.53 -15.64 16.09
CA ARG A 49 4.25 -15.28 14.85
C ARG A 49 4.17 -13.79 14.52
N ASP A 50 3.12 -13.09 14.96
CA ASP A 50 3.01 -11.64 14.85
C ASP A 50 4.10 -10.95 15.66
N GLN A 51 4.64 -11.61 16.69
CA GLN A 51 5.73 -11.11 17.51
C GLN A 51 7.09 -11.06 16.79
N LEU A 52 7.32 -11.91 15.78
CA LEU A 52 8.55 -11.88 14.98
C LEU A 52 8.61 -10.63 14.08
N TRP A 53 7.46 -10.22 13.56
CA TRP A 53 7.33 -9.03 12.69
C TRP A 53 6.90 -7.76 13.44
N ALA A 54 6.39 -7.88 14.66
CA ALA A 54 6.13 -6.74 15.53
C ALA A 54 7.42 -6.01 15.95
N LYS A 55 8.57 -6.70 15.93
CA LYS A 55 9.89 -6.13 16.22
C LYS A 55 10.64 -5.63 14.98
N SER A 56 10.32 -6.16 13.81
CA SER A 56 10.96 -5.89 12.52
C SER A 56 9.88 -5.94 11.46
N ASP A 57 9.52 -4.80 10.87
CA ASP A 57 8.54 -4.73 9.77
C ASP A 57 8.88 -5.74 8.66
N SER A 58 7.90 -6.10 7.82
CA SER A 58 8.14 -7.13 6.81
C SER A 58 9.23 -6.72 5.82
N PRO A 59 9.98 -7.68 5.25
CA PRO A 59 10.79 -7.40 4.08
C PRO A 59 9.91 -6.87 2.94
N LEU A 60 10.53 -6.23 1.95
CA LEU A 60 9.86 -5.89 0.70
C LEU A 60 9.49 -7.19 -0.01
N ILE A 61 8.20 -7.35 -0.33
CA ILE A 61 7.64 -8.56 -0.96
C ILE A 61 7.30 -8.22 -2.40
N PRO A 62 8.09 -8.65 -3.40
CA PRO A 62 7.75 -8.45 -4.80
C PRO A 62 6.42 -9.13 -5.14
N LEU A 63 5.74 -8.65 -6.18
CA LEU A 63 4.47 -9.26 -6.64
C LEU A 63 4.58 -10.77 -6.91
N ARG A 64 5.77 -11.27 -7.30
CA ARG A 64 6.01 -12.71 -7.50
C ARG A 64 5.75 -13.51 -6.24
N ASP A 65 6.28 -13.06 -5.11
CA ASP A 65 6.18 -13.75 -3.82
C ASP A 65 4.82 -13.44 -3.17
N PHE A 66 4.28 -12.24 -3.43
CA PHE A 66 2.96 -11.82 -3.01
C PHE A 66 1.84 -12.72 -3.57
N LYS A 67 2.04 -13.33 -4.74
CA LYS A 67 1.09 -14.30 -5.33
C LYS A 67 1.05 -15.63 -4.60
N GLU A 68 2.10 -15.99 -3.86
CA GLU A 68 2.15 -17.28 -3.22
C GLU A 68 1.21 -17.30 -2.01
N PRO A 69 0.13 -18.09 -2.03
CA PRO A 69 -0.84 -18.09 -0.94
C PRO A 69 -0.21 -18.59 0.37
N GLY A 70 0.87 -19.39 0.30
CA GLY A 70 1.63 -19.83 1.47
C GLY A 70 2.35 -18.67 2.17
N VAL A 71 2.96 -17.77 1.39
CA VAL A 71 3.66 -16.59 1.89
C VAL A 71 2.66 -15.67 2.59
N MET A 72 1.52 -15.37 1.97
CA MET A 72 0.57 -14.46 2.60
C MET A 72 -0.21 -15.04 3.78
N LYS A 73 -0.53 -16.34 3.73
CA LYS A 73 -1.06 -17.05 4.89
C LYS A 73 -0.08 -17.01 6.06
N SER A 74 1.23 -17.06 5.80
CA SER A 74 2.25 -16.93 6.86
C SER A 74 2.24 -15.54 7.53
N TYR A 75 1.75 -14.52 6.83
CA TYR A 75 1.56 -13.17 7.36
C TYR A 75 0.16 -12.93 7.96
N GLY A 76 -0.72 -13.94 7.97
CA GLY A 76 -2.09 -13.83 8.46
C GLY A 76 -2.96 -12.89 7.61
N VAL A 77 -2.59 -12.68 6.35
CA VAL A 77 -3.32 -11.83 5.41
C VAL A 77 -4.03 -12.72 4.39
N GLN A 78 -5.33 -12.48 4.20
CA GLN A 78 -6.08 -13.09 3.10
C GLN A 78 -6.06 -12.14 1.92
N ILE A 79 -5.46 -12.58 0.81
CA ILE A 79 -5.47 -11.80 -0.43
C ILE A 79 -6.72 -12.15 -1.23
N ASP A 80 -7.40 -11.12 -1.69
CA ASP A 80 -8.46 -11.25 -2.68
C ASP A 80 -7.85 -11.51 -4.07
N VAL A 81 -8.37 -12.53 -4.77
CA VAL A 81 -7.94 -12.88 -6.13
C VAL A 81 -8.08 -11.70 -7.07
N GLU A 82 -9.13 -10.89 -6.92
CA GLU A 82 -9.35 -9.70 -7.76
C GLU A 82 -8.27 -8.64 -7.57
N ILE A 83 -7.74 -8.49 -6.34
CA ILE A 83 -6.64 -7.54 -6.07
C ILE A 83 -5.36 -8.02 -6.76
N LEU A 84 -5.07 -9.33 -6.70
CA LEU A 84 -3.93 -9.91 -7.40
C LEU A 84 -4.04 -9.71 -8.91
N ASP A 85 -5.23 -9.88 -9.47
CA ASP A 85 -5.47 -9.68 -10.89
C ASP A 85 -5.29 -8.22 -11.31
N LEU A 86 -5.76 -7.25 -10.51
CA LEU A 86 -5.53 -5.83 -10.76
C LEU A 86 -4.02 -5.50 -10.76
N LEU A 87 -3.27 -6.00 -9.78
CA LEU A 87 -1.82 -5.79 -9.69
C LEU A 87 -1.08 -6.44 -10.88
N ASN A 88 -1.49 -7.65 -11.26
CA ASN A 88 -0.93 -8.34 -12.41
C ASN A 88 -1.15 -7.60 -13.72
N ASN A 89 -2.36 -7.09 -13.90
CA ASN A 89 -2.71 -6.33 -15.08
C ASN A 89 -1.92 -5.01 -15.12
N ALA A 90 -1.74 -4.34 -13.98
CA ALA A 90 -0.92 -3.13 -13.90
C ALA A 90 0.53 -3.40 -14.36
N VAL A 91 1.19 -4.43 -13.81
CA VAL A 91 2.58 -4.77 -14.20
C VAL A 91 2.68 -5.10 -15.68
N ARG A 92 1.70 -5.82 -16.23
CA ARG A 92 1.73 -6.25 -17.64
C ARG A 92 1.36 -5.16 -18.63
N GLN A 93 0.36 -4.35 -18.31
CA GLN A 93 -0.22 -3.38 -19.24
C GLN A 93 0.44 -2.01 -19.13
N LYS A 94 0.83 -1.61 -17.93
CA LYS A 94 1.41 -0.29 -17.64
C LYS A 94 2.91 -0.34 -17.35
N GLU A 95 3.52 -1.52 -17.37
CA GLU A 95 4.95 -1.71 -17.12
C GLU A 95 5.42 -1.09 -15.79
N VAL A 96 4.55 -1.14 -14.77
CA VAL A 96 4.87 -0.71 -13.40
C VAL A 96 5.54 -1.83 -12.61
N ASN A 97 6.31 -1.45 -11.60
CA ASN A 97 6.80 -2.37 -10.59
C ASN A 97 5.84 -2.41 -9.40
N VAL A 98 5.63 -3.59 -8.79
CA VAL A 98 4.73 -3.75 -7.64
C VAL A 98 5.47 -4.46 -6.51
N ILE A 99 5.50 -3.79 -5.36
CA ILE A 99 6.14 -4.25 -4.13
C ILE A 99 5.14 -4.12 -2.99
N ALA A 100 4.97 -5.15 -2.17
CA ALA A 100 4.16 -5.10 -0.97
C ALA A 100 5.02 -4.97 0.28
N LYS A 101 4.52 -4.21 1.26
CA LYS A 101 5.12 -4.10 2.59
C LYS A 101 4.05 -4.13 3.67
N LEU A 102 4.26 -4.97 4.67
CA LEU A 102 3.38 -5.15 5.81
C LEU A 102 4.01 -4.51 7.04
N TYR A 103 3.24 -3.67 7.71
CA TYR A 103 3.61 -3.03 8.96
C TYR A 103 2.72 -3.54 10.09
N CYS A 104 3.27 -3.63 11.29
CA CYS A 104 2.54 -4.05 12.49
C CYS A 104 2.54 -2.91 13.53
N GLY A 105 1.36 -2.53 14.03
CA GLY A 105 1.24 -1.50 15.06
C GLY A 105 0.13 -0.49 14.80
N ASP A 106 0.31 0.73 15.29
CA ASP A 106 -0.65 1.80 15.10
C ASP A 106 -0.73 2.23 13.61
N ALA A 107 -1.94 2.21 13.04
CA ALA A 107 -2.15 2.50 11.63
C ALA A 107 -1.74 3.93 11.24
N ARG A 108 -1.87 4.92 12.13
CA ARG A 108 -1.47 6.30 11.84
C ARG A 108 0.04 6.39 11.74
N GLN A 109 0.72 5.89 12.76
CA GLN A 109 2.17 5.96 12.84
C GLN A 109 2.84 5.18 11.71
N LYS A 110 2.33 3.98 11.40
CA LYS A 110 2.91 3.13 10.35
C LYS A 110 2.66 3.66 8.93
N LEU A 111 1.55 4.37 8.67
CA LEU A 111 1.37 5.07 7.40
C LEU A 111 2.40 6.20 7.24
N LEU A 112 2.58 7.04 8.26
CA LEU A 112 3.57 8.12 8.20
C LEU A 112 4.99 7.55 8.05
N HIS A 113 5.32 6.52 8.83
CA HIS A 113 6.60 5.83 8.72
C HIS A 113 6.82 5.25 7.32
N SER A 114 5.79 4.68 6.69
CA SER A 114 5.92 4.13 5.33
C SER A 114 6.23 5.18 4.26
N ILE A 115 5.79 6.42 4.44
CA ILE A 115 6.11 7.52 3.51
C ILE A 115 7.62 7.81 3.56
N GLU A 116 8.19 7.88 4.76
CA GLU A 116 9.61 8.15 4.96
C GLU A 116 10.49 6.95 4.56
N ASP A 117 10.10 5.75 5.01
CA ASP A 117 10.86 4.51 4.81
C ASP A 117 10.92 4.10 3.33
N LEU A 118 9.81 4.23 2.60
CA LEU A 118 9.73 3.88 1.18
C LEU A 118 9.98 5.08 0.25
N LYS A 119 10.20 6.28 0.82
CA LYS A 119 10.37 7.54 0.10
C LYS A 119 9.27 7.74 -0.95
N LEU A 120 8.03 7.69 -0.48
CA LEU A 120 6.85 7.78 -1.35
C LEU A 120 6.65 9.21 -1.85
N ASP A 121 6.41 9.36 -3.14
CA ASP A 121 6.03 10.64 -3.75
C ASP A 121 4.53 10.94 -3.54
N THR A 122 3.70 9.89 -3.49
CA THR A 122 2.26 10.00 -3.27
C THR A 122 1.72 8.80 -2.50
N LEU A 123 0.67 9.01 -1.71
CA LEU A 123 -0.02 7.96 -0.95
C LEU A 123 -1.52 7.97 -1.26
N VAL A 124 -2.00 6.89 -1.85
CA VAL A 124 -3.42 6.65 -2.13
C VAL A 124 -4.03 5.76 -1.07
N MET A 125 -5.21 6.12 -0.60
CA MET A 125 -5.87 5.45 0.51
C MET A 125 -7.40 5.55 0.40
N GLY A 126 -8.11 4.56 0.94
CA GLY A 126 -9.57 4.58 0.98
C GLY A 126 -10.13 5.56 2.02
N SER A 127 -11.40 5.95 1.87
CA SER A 127 -12.09 6.96 2.69
C SER A 127 -12.06 6.73 4.21
N ARG A 128 -11.95 5.47 4.67
CA ARG A 128 -11.79 5.15 6.11
C ARG A 128 -10.39 5.39 6.63
N GLY A 129 -9.38 5.25 5.77
CA GLY A 129 -8.03 5.64 6.09
C GLY A 129 -7.93 7.16 6.26
N LEU A 130 -8.75 7.96 5.58
CA LEU A 130 -8.60 9.40 5.64
C LEU A 130 -8.83 9.99 7.02
N ASN A 131 -9.73 9.41 7.81
CA ASN A 131 -9.91 9.76 9.23
C ASN A 131 -8.66 9.45 10.09
N ILE A 132 -7.74 8.65 9.59
CA ILE A 132 -6.47 8.27 10.23
C ILE A 132 -5.41 9.36 9.98
N ILE A 133 -5.39 10.02 8.82
CA ILE A 133 -4.40 11.06 8.46
C ILE A 133 -4.95 12.50 8.60
N GLN A 134 -6.24 12.77 8.41
CA GLN A 134 -6.81 14.14 8.43
C GLN A 134 -6.64 14.92 9.74
N SER A 135 -6.23 14.28 10.84
CA SER A 135 -5.87 15.00 12.07
C SER A 135 -4.46 15.60 12.06
N TYR A 136 -3.65 15.33 11.02
CA TYR A 136 -2.35 15.96 10.80
C TYR A 136 -2.42 16.88 9.58
N GLN A 137 -2.22 18.17 9.82
CA GLN A 137 -2.20 19.21 8.81
C GLN A 137 -0.89 19.11 8.01
N ILE A 138 -0.85 18.24 6.99
CA ILE A 138 0.32 18.10 6.11
C ILE A 138 0.22 19.19 5.02
N SER A 139 0.91 20.29 5.23
CA SER A 139 1.06 21.37 4.25
C SER A 139 1.99 20.94 3.12
N SER A 140 1.50 20.83 1.89
CA SER A 140 2.36 20.69 0.70
C SER A 140 2.30 21.94 -0.17
N VAL A 141 3.46 22.46 -0.56
CA VAL A 141 3.61 23.46 -1.62
C VAL A 141 4.13 22.75 -2.87
N GLY A 142 3.36 22.76 -3.97
CA GLY A 142 3.86 22.37 -5.31
C GLY A 142 2.96 21.46 -6.14
N THR A 143 2.33 22.06 -7.17
CA THR A 143 1.85 21.57 -8.49
C THR A 143 1.10 20.24 -8.71
N ARG A 144 0.99 19.31 -7.75
CA ARG A 144 -0.06 18.27 -7.71
C ARG A 144 -0.14 17.78 -6.26
N SER A 145 -1.33 17.77 -5.69
CA SER A 145 -1.55 17.41 -4.28
C SER A 145 -0.91 16.05 -3.97
N PRO A 146 -0.06 15.91 -2.93
CA PRO A 146 0.49 14.61 -2.49
C PRO A 146 -0.58 13.68 -1.89
N PHE A 147 -1.82 14.16 -1.78
CA PHE A 147 -2.97 13.41 -1.30
C PHE A 147 -4.13 13.57 -2.28
N ASP A 148 -4.20 12.70 -3.28
CA ASP A 148 -5.40 12.59 -4.10
C ASP A 148 -6.38 11.62 -3.44
N ILE A 149 -7.39 12.21 -2.82
CA ILE A 149 -8.47 11.50 -2.16
C ILE A 149 -9.48 11.09 -3.22
N ALA A 150 -9.45 9.83 -3.65
CA ALA A 150 -10.58 9.23 -4.35
C ALA A 150 -11.78 9.11 -3.38
N ARG A 151 -12.60 10.17 -3.27
CA ARG A 151 -13.92 10.08 -2.66
C ARG A 151 -14.83 9.36 -3.64
N ASN A 152 -15.19 8.12 -3.30
CA ASN A 152 -16.28 7.39 -3.96
C ASN A 152 -17.52 7.44 -3.07
#